data_AF-A0A7C5G6X7-F1
#
_entry.id   AF-A0A7C5G6X7-F1
#
_cell.length_a   1.000
_cell.length_b   1.000
_cell.length_c   1.000
_cell.angle_alpha   90.00
_cell.angle_beta   90.00
_cell.angle_gamma   90.00
#
_symmetry.space_group_name_H-M   'P 1'
#
loop_
_entity.id
_entity.type
_entity.pdbx_description
1 polymer ?
#
loop_
_entity_poly.entity_id
_entity_poly.type
_entity_poly.pdbx_seq_one_letter_code
_entity_poly.pdbx_strand_id
1 'polypeptide(L)'
;MNSPFTVPVSPNAEEFLAVLRREAEPPRVHGIEIYLDQEVEAEIADHFSLVEDLDRGDPYFKQKRHIAVQRFLGYDYVLAGVKGLELPLETHSAADENEEGLGRVGGRQYVEEGRGQIATWEEFERFPWPQPEQADLRELEWYEKNLPDDMCVLGGLAGHVAEELSFLMGYETLCVTLYDDPALVAAIRDRVVALHRRNFELLLQFPRV
;
A
#
# COMPACT_ATOMS: atom_id res chain seq x y z
N MET A 1 0.67 -6.22 -31.52
CA MET A 1 -0.26 -7.01 -30.68
C MET A 1 -1.67 -6.50 -30.89
N ASN A 2 -2.67 -7.38 -30.98
CA ASN A 2 -4.07 -6.97 -30.90
C ASN A 2 -4.38 -6.73 -29.42
N SER A 3 -4.62 -5.47 -29.04
CA SER A 3 -5.04 -5.13 -27.69
C SER A 3 -6.33 -5.90 -27.35
N PRO A 4 -6.47 -6.47 -26.13
CA PRO A 4 -7.74 -7.05 -25.70
C PRO A 4 -8.82 -5.97 -25.49
N PHE A 5 -8.42 -4.69 -25.48
CA PHE A 5 -9.29 -3.56 -25.23
C PHE A 5 -9.82 -2.96 -26.54
N THR A 6 -11.13 -2.72 -26.58
CA THR A 6 -11.82 -2.07 -27.70
C THR A 6 -11.76 -0.55 -27.64
N VAL A 7 -11.39 0.01 -26.48
CA VAL A 7 -11.23 1.45 -26.25
C VAL A 7 -9.76 1.71 -25.90
N PRO A 8 -9.05 2.58 -26.64
CA PRO A 8 -7.71 2.99 -26.25
C PRO A 8 -7.80 3.92 -25.05
N VAL A 9 -7.13 3.55 -23.96
CA VAL A 9 -6.97 4.39 -22.77
C VAL A 9 -5.49 4.68 -22.60
N SER A 10 -5.16 5.91 -22.23
CA SER A 10 -3.81 6.30 -21.84
C SER A 10 -3.90 7.02 -20.49
N PRO A 11 -2.88 6.84 -19.62
CA PRO A 11 -2.81 7.59 -18.38
C PRO A 11 -2.88 9.09 -18.62
N ASN A 12 -3.56 9.78 -17.72
CA ASN A 12 -3.65 11.23 -17.66
C ASN A 12 -3.81 11.66 -16.20
N ALA A 13 -2.68 11.81 -15.51
CA ALA A 13 -2.64 12.23 -14.11
C ALA A 13 -3.30 13.60 -13.87
N GLU A 14 -3.18 14.55 -14.78
CA GLU A 14 -3.78 15.87 -14.63
C GLU A 14 -5.31 15.79 -14.64
N GLU A 15 -5.87 15.06 -15.60
CA GLU A 15 -7.31 14.79 -15.69
C GLU A 15 -7.81 14.02 -14.46
N PHE A 16 -7.08 12.97 -14.07
CA PHE A 16 -7.39 12.18 -12.88
C PHE A 16 -7.46 13.03 -11.61
N LEU A 17 -6.44 13.88 -11.39
CA LEU A 17 -6.39 14.79 -10.23
C LEU A 17 -7.50 15.86 -10.29
N ALA A 18 -7.79 16.42 -11.47
CA ALA A 18 -8.88 17.39 -11.63
C ALA A 18 -10.25 16.76 -11.31
N VAL A 19 -10.48 15.52 -11.71
CA VAL A 19 -11.71 14.77 -11.38
C VAL A 19 -11.77 14.49 -9.87
N LEU A 20 -10.68 14.02 -9.25
CA LEU A 20 -10.65 13.77 -7.79
C LEU A 20 -10.90 15.04 -6.97
N ARG A 21 -10.38 16.18 -7.41
CA ARG A 21 -10.62 17.50 -6.81
C ARG A 21 -12.01 18.08 -7.12
N ARG A 22 -12.79 17.41 -7.97
CA ARG A 22 -14.10 17.86 -8.48
C ARG A 22 -14.02 19.20 -9.22
N GLU A 23 -12.91 19.40 -9.93
CA GLU A 23 -12.62 20.60 -10.74
C GLU A 23 -13.03 20.40 -12.21
N ALA A 24 -13.25 19.16 -12.65
CA ALA A 24 -13.67 18.80 -14.01
C ALA A 24 -14.71 17.66 -14.01
N GLU A 25 -15.53 17.62 -15.06
CA GLU A 25 -16.37 16.46 -15.36
C GLU A 25 -15.50 15.36 -16.01
N PRO A 26 -15.57 14.10 -15.55
CA PRO A 26 -14.73 13.03 -16.06
C PRO A 26 -15.08 12.70 -17.53
N PRO A 27 -14.14 12.81 -18.48
CA PRO A 27 -14.38 12.41 -19.87
C PRO A 27 -14.44 10.88 -20.02
N ARG A 28 -13.93 10.14 -19.03
CA ARG A 28 -14.02 8.69 -18.87
C ARG A 28 -14.04 8.31 -17.39
N VAL A 29 -14.38 7.07 -17.08
CA VAL A 29 -14.19 6.53 -15.73
C VAL A 29 -12.69 6.33 -15.48
N HIS A 30 -12.17 6.93 -14.41
CA HIS A 30 -10.83 6.63 -13.90
C HIS A 30 -10.92 5.45 -12.93
N GLY A 31 -10.13 4.40 -13.19
CA GLY A 31 -10.02 3.25 -12.32
C GLY A 31 -9.07 3.53 -11.16
N ILE A 32 -9.40 3.01 -9.97
CA ILE A 32 -8.48 2.91 -8.85
C ILE A 32 -8.57 1.48 -8.32
N GLU A 33 -7.46 0.76 -8.42
CA GLU A 33 -7.19 -0.48 -7.69
C GLU A 33 -6.21 -0.18 -6.56
N ILE A 34 -6.66 -0.38 -5.33
CA ILE A 34 -5.89 -0.04 -4.13
C ILE A 34 -4.74 -1.02 -3.90
N TYR A 35 -4.83 -2.25 -4.41
CA TYR A 35 -3.77 -3.23 -4.28
C TYR A 35 -3.87 -4.31 -5.36
N LEU A 36 -2.84 -4.40 -6.22
CA LEU A 36 -2.69 -5.48 -7.19
C LEU A 36 -1.63 -6.46 -6.66
N ASP A 37 -2.02 -7.70 -6.41
CA ASP A 37 -1.10 -8.76 -5.96
C ASP A 37 0.04 -8.97 -6.96
N GLN A 38 1.25 -9.24 -6.45
CA GLN A 38 2.46 -9.34 -7.28
C GLN A 38 2.41 -10.50 -8.28
N GLU A 39 1.73 -11.60 -7.91
CA GLU A 39 1.50 -12.76 -8.74
C GLU A 39 0.54 -12.43 -9.90
N VAL A 40 -0.50 -11.65 -9.63
CA VAL A 40 -1.45 -11.17 -10.65
C VAL A 40 -0.78 -10.15 -11.58
N GLU A 41 -0.01 -9.22 -11.03
CA GLU A 41 0.78 -8.28 -11.82
C GLU A 41 1.79 -9.01 -12.73
N ALA A 42 2.45 -10.04 -12.21
CA ALA A 42 3.39 -10.86 -12.98
C ALA A 42 2.70 -11.60 -14.13
N GLU A 43 1.55 -12.24 -13.85
CA GLU A 43 0.78 -12.95 -14.87
C GLU A 43 0.28 -12.00 -15.96
N ILE A 44 -0.21 -10.81 -15.61
CA ILE A 44 -0.62 -9.79 -16.59
C ILE A 44 0.57 -9.35 -17.44
N ALA A 45 1.73 -9.10 -16.81
CA ALA A 45 2.94 -8.71 -17.51
C ALA A 45 3.41 -9.76 -18.52
N ASP A 46 3.40 -11.04 -18.13
CA ASP A 46 3.85 -12.14 -18.98
C ASP A 46 2.79 -12.48 -20.06
N HIS A 47 1.51 -12.53 -19.71
CA HIS A 47 0.42 -12.87 -20.64
C HIS A 47 0.30 -11.87 -21.81
N PHE A 48 0.58 -10.59 -21.54
CA PHE A 48 0.51 -9.52 -22.54
C PHE A 48 1.88 -9.04 -23.02
N SER A 49 2.97 -9.76 -22.72
CA SER A 49 4.33 -9.42 -23.18
C SER A 49 4.76 -7.98 -22.84
N LEU A 50 4.35 -7.45 -21.68
CA LEU A 50 4.52 -6.03 -21.33
C LEU A 50 5.95 -5.65 -20.92
N VAL A 51 6.80 -6.66 -20.69
CA VAL A 51 8.14 -6.49 -20.12
C VAL A 51 9.25 -7.12 -20.95
N GLU A 52 8.99 -7.50 -22.20
CA GLU A 52 9.99 -8.13 -23.08
C GLU A 52 11.23 -7.25 -23.29
N ASP A 53 11.04 -5.94 -23.32
CA ASP A 53 12.12 -4.95 -23.51
C ASP A 53 12.79 -4.51 -22.20
N LEU A 54 12.38 -5.06 -21.05
CA LEU A 54 12.94 -4.72 -19.75
C LEU A 54 14.05 -5.69 -19.32
N ASP A 55 15.13 -5.14 -18.77
CA ASP A 55 16.21 -5.94 -18.17
C ASP A 55 15.78 -6.52 -16.81
N ARG A 56 15.63 -7.84 -16.73
CA ARG A 56 15.29 -8.57 -15.49
C ARG A 56 16.38 -8.50 -14.42
N GLY A 57 17.62 -8.14 -14.79
CA GLY A 57 18.73 -7.91 -13.86
C GLY A 57 18.77 -6.50 -13.27
N ASP A 58 17.93 -5.58 -13.76
CA ASP A 58 17.86 -4.22 -13.23
C ASP A 58 17.31 -4.23 -11.79
N PRO A 59 17.96 -3.56 -10.82
CA PRO A 59 17.46 -3.47 -9.45
C PRO A 59 16.06 -2.85 -9.34
N TYR A 60 15.61 -2.11 -10.35
CA TYR A 60 14.29 -1.50 -10.45
C TYR A 60 13.33 -2.20 -11.42
N PHE A 61 13.63 -3.44 -11.82
CA PHE A 61 12.76 -4.21 -12.71
C PHE A 61 11.32 -4.27 -12.22
N LYS A 62 11.10 -4.43 -10.90
CA LYS A 62 9.75 -4.47 -10.30
C LYS A 62 8.98 -3.17 -10.53
N GLN A 63 9.61 -2.02 -10.30
CA GLN A 63 8.99 -0.72 -10.50
C GLN A 63 8.69 -0.46 -11.98
N LYS A 64 9.62 -0.83 -12.88
CA LYS A 64 9.41 -0.73 -14.33
C LYS A 64 8.27 -1.62 -14.82
N ARG A 65 8.19 -2.87 -14.34
CA ARG A 65 7.07 -3.78 -14.60
C ARG A 65 5.77 -3.20 -14.09
N HIS A 66 5.74 -2.68 -12.85
CA HIS A 66 4.56 -2.07 -12.26
C HIS A 66 4.05 -0.90 -13.13
N ILE A 67 4.94 0.00 -13.58
CA ILE A 67 4.59 1.05 -14.54
C ILE A 67 3.97 0.45 -15.81
N ALA A 68 4.64 -0.52 -16.44
CA ALA A 68 4.15 -1.12 -17.69
C ALA A 68 2.74 -1.73 -17.53
N VAL A 69 2.50 -2.45 -16.44
CA VAL A 69 1.20 -3.06 -16.12
C VAL A 69 0.14 -2.01 -15.83
N GLN A 70 0.43 -1.02 -14.97
CA GLN A 70 -0.52 0.05 -14.64
C GLN A 70 -0.94 0.82 -15.90
N ARG A 71 0.02 1.15 -16.76
CA ARG A 71 -0.23 1.81 -18.05
C ARG A 71 -1.09 0.96 -18.97
N PHE A 72 -0.80 -0.34 -19.08
CA PHE A 72 -1.56 -1.27 -19.91
C PHE A 72 -3.02 -1.40 -19.44
N LEU A 73 -3.24 -1.44 -18.13
CA LEU A 73 -4.57 -1.51 -17.52
C LEU A 73 -5.31 -0.15 -17.53
N GLY A 74 -4.66 0.93 -17.94
CA GLY A 74 -5.26 2.26 -18.05
C GLY A 74 -5.32 3.03 -16.74
N TYR A 75 -4.53 2.65 -15.74
CA TYR A 75 -4.40 3.38 -14.48
C TYR A 75 -3.53 4.62 -14.65
N ASP A 76 -3.97 5.71 -14.03
CA ASP A 76 -3.34 7.03 -14.10
C ASP A 76 -2.19 7.20 -13.10
N TYR A 77 -1.89 6.15 -12.33
CA TYR A 77 -0.98 6.20 -11.21
C TYR A 77 -0.20 4.91 -11.00
N VAL A 78 0.84 5.00 -10.17
CA VAL A 78 1.45 3.86 -9.47
C VAL A 78 1.20 3.98 -7.97
N LEU A 79 1.09 2.86 -7.26
CA LEU A 79 1.02 2.86 -5.80
C LEU A 79 2.44 2.84 -5.23
N ALA A 80 2.77 3.79 -4.37
CA ALA A 80 4.02 3.78 -3.62
C ALA A 80 3.81 4.41 -2.24
N GLY A 81 4.66 4.03 -1.29
CA GLY A 81 4.56 4.46 0.11
C GLY A 81 5.94 4.60 0.76
N VAL A 82 5.95 5.19 1.95
CA VAL A 82 7.13 5.16 2.83
C VAL A 82 7.25 3.75 3.42
N LYS A 83 8.45 3.18 3.39
CA LYS A 83 8.75 1.89 4.01
C LYS A 83 9.51 2.09 5.32
N GLY A 84 9.57 1.08 6.16
CA GLY A 84 10.29 1.11 7.44
C GLY A 84 9.54 1.77 8.60
N LEU A 85 8.26 2.12 8.40
CA LEU A 85 7.36 2.64 9.44
C LEU A 85 6.20 1.69 9.76
N GLU A 86 6.19 0.50 9.17
CA GLU A 86 5.19 -0.52 9.41
C GLU A 86 5.27 -1.04 10.85
N LEU A 87 4.13 -1.31 11.46
CA LEU A 87 4.08 -1.89 12.80
C LEU A 87 4.65 -3.33 12.76
N PRO A 88 5.53 -3.71 13.71
CA PRO A 88 6.06 -5.07 13.79
C PRO A 88 5.04 -6.03 14.40
N LEU A 89 3.99 -6.32 13.62
CA LEU A 89 2.89 -7.18 14.00
C LEU A 89 3.31 -8.65 14.03
N GLU A 90 2.90 -9.36 15.08
CA GLU A 90 2.96 -10.82 15.11
C GLU A 90 1.83 -11.40 14.25
N THR A 91 2.19 -12.23 13.27
CA THR A 91 1.24 -12.82 12.33
C THR A 91 1.31 -14.34 12.32
N HIS A 92 0.16 -14.98 12.15
CA HIS A 92 0.03 -16.40 11.84
C HIS A 92 -0.08 -16.59 10.33
N SER A 93 0.53 -17.65 9.81
CA SER A 93 0.42 -18.02 8.40
C SER A 93 -0.48 -19.24 8.23
N ALA A 94 -1.37 -19.19 7.24
CA ALA A 94 -2.09 -20.36 6.72
C ALA A 94 -1.78 -20.53 5.23
N ALA A 95 -1.84 -21.77 4.75
CA ALA A 95 -1.70 -22.03 3.32
C ALA A 95 -2.78 -21.26 2.54
N ASP A 96 -2.41 -20.76 1.36
CA ASP A 96 -3.40 -20.21 0.44
C ASP A 96 -4.04 -21.37 -0.31
N GLU A 97 -5.31 -21.68 0.00
CA GLU A 97 -6.06 -22.82 -0.56
C GLU A 97 -6.51 -22.59 -2.02
N ASN A 98 -5.86 -21.66 -2.74
CA ASN A 98 -6.07 -21.49 -4.16
C ASN A 98 -5.38 -22.62 -4.94
N GLU A 99 -5.99 -23.81 -4.91
CA GLU A 99 -5.48 -25.04 -5.53
C GLU A 99 -5.43 -24.98 -7.07
N GLU A 100 -6.16 -24.06 -7.70
CA GLU A 100 -6.34 -23.99 -9.16
C GLU A 100 -5.58 -22.82 -9.84
N GLY A 101 -4.77 -22.01 -9.13
CA GLY A 101 -4.21 -20.79 -9.73
C GLY A 101 -3.04 -20.08 -9.02
N LEU A 102 -3.02 -18.75 -9.14
CA LEU A 102 -2.00 -17.82 -8.62
C LEU A 102 -2.06 -17.70 -7.08
N GLY A 103 -1.80 -18.80 -6.37
CA GLY A 103 -1.71 -18.82 -4.91
C GLY A 103 -0.51 -18.02 -4.39
N ARG A 104 -0.70 -17.32 -3.27
CA ARG A 104 0.35 -16.48 -2.66
C ARG A 104 1.49 -17.34 -2.11
N VAL A 105 2.71 -17.07 -2.56
CA VAL A 105 3.90 -17.78 -2.05
C VAL A 105 4.11 -17.43 -0.58
N GLY A 106 4.14 -18.45 0.28
CA GLY A 106 4.23 -18.26 1.74
C GLY A 106 2.88 -18.20 2.46
N GLY A 107 1.77 -18.33 1.73
CA GLY A 107 0.42 -18.36 2.28
C GLY A 107 -0.14 -16.99 2.64
N ARG A 108 -1.25 -17.00 3.37
CA ARG A 108 -1.92 -15.79 3.88
C ARG A 108 -1.52 -15.54 5.32
N GLN A 109 -1.34 -14.26 5.66
CA GLN A 109 -1.00 -13.82 7.00
C GLN A 109 -2.22 -13.23 7.70
N TYR A 110 -2.34 -13.54 9.00
CA TYR A 110 -3.43 -13.11 9.86
C TYR A 110 -2.89 -12.65 11.20
N VAL A 111 -3.56 -11.71 11.85
CA VAL A 111 -3.27 -11.29 13.22
C VAL A 111 -4.27 -11.93 14.18
N GLU A 112 -3.88 -12.13 15.44
CA GLU A 112 -4.76 -12.69 16.48
C GLU A 112 -5.85 -11.68 16.87
N GLU A 113 -7.12 -12.11 16.85
CA GLU A 113 -8.26 -11.24 17.16
C GLU A 113 -8.60 -11.19 18.65
N GLY A 114 -8.26 -12.23 19.42
CA GLY A 114 -8.53 -12.29 20.85
C GLY A 114 -7.67 -11.31 21.66
N ARG A 115 -6.35 -11.56 21.66
CA ARG A 115 -5.35 -10.76 22.36
C ARG A 115 -4.11 -10.59 21.50
N GLY A 116 -3.87 -9.36 21.07
CA GLY A 116 -2.67 -8.94 20.35
C GLY A 116 -1.49 -8.63 21.28
N GLN A 117 -0.45 -8.03 20.70
CA GLN A 117 0.84 -7.77 21.36
C GLN A 117 0.80 -6.67 22.44
N ILE A 118 -0.18 -5.77 22.41
CA ILE A 118 -0.31 -4.65 23.36
C ILE A 118 -1.68 -4.69 24.01
N ALA A 119 -1.75 -5.14 25.25
CA ALA A 119 -3.00 -5.15 26.01
C ALA A 119 -2.81 -4.69 27.46
N THR A 120 -1.62 -4.22 27.81
CA THR A 120 -1.27 -3.61 29.10
C THR A 120 -0.30 -2.46 28.89
N TRP A 121 -0.15 -1.61 29.89
CA TRP A 121 0.85 -0.52 29.88
C TRP A 121 2.29 -1.03 29.79
N GLU A 122 2.63 -2.13 30.44
CA GLU A 122 3.99 -2.71 30.36
C GLU A 122 4.31 -3.15 28.92
N GLU A 123 3.37 -3.81 28.25
CA GLU A 123 3.52 -4.21 26.84
C GLU A 123 3.61 -3.00 25.92
N PHE A 124 2.82 -1.95 26.17
CA PHE A 124 2.89 -0.69 25.42
C PHE A 124 4.28 -0.04 25.49
N GLU A 125 4.88 -0.02 26.69
CA GLU A 125 6.21 0.55 26.91
C GLU A 125 7.33 -0.27 26.27
N ARG A 126 7.16 -1.61 26.23
CA ARG A 126 8.15 -2.54 25.68
C ARG A 126 8.00 -2.76 24.17
N PHE A 127 6.86 -2.40 23.60
CA PHE A 127 6.58 -2.62 22.18
C PHE A 127 7.63 -1.90 21.32
N PRO A 128 8.23 -2.57 20.31
CA PRO A 128 9.29 -2.00 19.49
C PRO A 128 8.72 -1.05 18.43
N TRP A 129 8.20 0.10 18.87
CA TRP A 129 7.62 1.12 18.00
C TRP A 129 8.60 1.54 16.89
N PRO A 130 8.16 1.59 15.61
CA PRO A 130 8.98 2.06 14.50
C PRO A 130 9.54 3.46 14.78
N GLN A 131 10.79 3.68 14.36
CA GLN A 131 11.45 4.98 14.54
C GLN A 131 11.33 5.79 13.25
N PRO A 132 10.81 7.03 13.29
CA PRO A 132 10.71 7.94 12.15
C PRO A 132 11.95 8.05 11.25
N GLU A 133 13.14 7.93 11.84
CA GLU A 133 14.43 8.06 11.17
C GLU A 133 14.80 6.84 10.32
N GLN A 134 14.09 5.71 10.51
CA GLN A 134 14.28 4.48 9.74
C GLN A 134 13.43 4.43 8.47
N ALA A 135 12.65 5.49 8.21
CA ALA A 135 11.87 5.62 7.00
C ALA A 135 12.74 5.49 5.73
N ASP A 136 12.31 4.62 4.82
CA ASP A 136 12.95 4.37 3.53
C ASP A 136 12.09 4.98 2.41
N LEU A 137 12.69 5.95 1.72
CA LEU A 137 12.06 6.74 0.67
C LEU A 137 12.55 6.37 -0.74
N ARG A 138 13.43 5.37 -0.88
CA ARG A 138 14.13 5.07 -2.15
C ARG A 138 13.19 4.78 -3.31
N GLU A 139 12.04 4.16 -3.04
CA GLU A 139 11.03 3.89 -4.06
C GLU A 139 10.36 5.17 -4.57
N LEU A 140 9.97 6.08 -3.66
CA LEU A 140 9.41 7.38 -4.01
C LEU A 140 10.43 8.24 -4.77
N GLU A 141 11.68 8.27 -4.31
CA GLU A 141 12.79 8.96 -4.98
C GLU A 141 13.07 8.42 -6.39
N TRP A 142 12.83 7.13 -6.61
CA TRP A 142 12.98 6.52 -7.93
C TRP A 142 11.82 6.90 -8.84
N TYR A 143 10.57 6.81 -8.38
CA TYR A 143 9.40 7.19 -9.17
C TYR A 143 9.41 8.68 -9.52
N GLU A 144 9.86 9.56 -8.61
CA GLU A 144 10.00 10.99 -8.91
C GLU A 144 10.86 11.26 -10.15
N LYS A 145 11.87 10.42 -10.39
CA LYS A 145 12.83 10.56 -11.50
C LYS A 145 12.46 9.77 -12.75
N ASN A 146 11.69 8.68 -12.61
CA ASN A 146 11.53 7.68 -13.67
C ASN A 146 10.07 7.42 -14.07
N LEU A 147 9.10 7.92 -13.30
CA LEU A 147 7.70 7.78 -13.66
C LEU A 147 7.39 8.63 -14.90
N PRO A 148 6.65 8.11 -15.89
CA PRO A 148 6.17 8.92 -17.02
C PRO A 148 5.38 10.14 -16.56
N ASP A 149 5.47 11.25 -17.30
CA ASP A 149 4.86 12.54 -16.91
C ASP A 149 3.32 12.53 -16.94
N ASP A 150 2.72 11.59 -17.65
CA ASP A 150 1.28 11.38 -17.73
C ASP A 150 0.72 10.54 -16.55
N MET A 151 1.57 10.19 -15.57
CA MET A 151 1.19 9.42 -14.38
C MET A 151 1.57 10.13 -13.07
N CYS A 152 0.81 9.89 -12.02
CA CYS A 152 1.13 10.33 -10.66
C CYS A 152 1.44 9.15 -9.72
N VAL A 153 1.87 9.46 -8.51
CA VAL A 153 2.02 8.49 -7.43
C VAL A 153 0.79 8.60 -6.52
N LEU A 154 0.09 7.51 -6.33
CA LEU A 154 -0.89 7.43 -5.25
C LEU A 154 -0.13 7.08 -3.97
N GLY A 155 0.13 8.08 -3.13
CA GLY A 155 0.81 7.93 -1.84
C GLY A 155 -0.08 7.15 -0.87
N GLY A 156 0.12 5.84 -0.81
CA GLY A 156 -0.92 4.93 -0.33
C GLY A 156 -0.65 4.21 0.99
N LEU A 157 -1.66 3.42 1.36
CA LEU A 157 -1.73 2.52 2.53
C LEU A 157 -1.35 3.21 3.86
N ALA A 158 -1.91 4.40 4.07
CA ALA A 158 -1.76 5.20 5.27
C ALA A 158 -3.14 5.49 5.89
N GLY A 159 -3.16 5.84 7.18
CA GLY A 159 -4.40 6.21 7.89
C GLY A 159 -5.17 5.03 8.49
N HIS A 160 -4.54 3.86 8.63
CA HIS A 160 -5.11 2.62 9.16
C HIS A 160 -5.34 2.62 10.68
N VAL A 161 -5.64 3.78 11.29
CA VAL A 161 -5.60 3.95 12.76
C VAL A 161 -6.48 2.95 13.51
N ALA A 162 -7.71 2.73 13.04
CA ALA A 162 -8.63 1.79 13.67
C ALA A 162 -8.21 0.33 13.47
N GLU A 163 -7.72 -0.01 12.29
CA GLU A 163 -7.23 -1.35 11.96
C GLU A 163 -5.99 -1.68 12.78
N GLU A 164 -5.02 -0.76 12.85
CA GLU A 164 -3.80 -0.95 13.61
C GLU A 164 -4.05 -1.06 15.13
N LEU A 165 -5.04 -0.32 15.66
CA LEU A 165 -5.50 -0.55 17.04
C LEU A 165 -6.02 -1.97 17.23
N SER A 166 -6.83 -2.46 16.29
CA SER A 166 -7.36 -3.82 16.35
C SER A 166 -6.26 -4.88 16.21
N PHE A 167 -5.24 -4.63 15.38
CA PHE A 167 -4.14 -5.55 15.16
C PHE A 167 -3.17 -5.60 16.35
N LEU A 168 -2.86 -4.43 16.94
CA LEU A 168 -1.96 -4.35 18.09
C LEU A 168 -2.59 -4.94 19.35
N MET A 169 -3.88 -4.72 19.58
CA MET A 169 -4.54 -5.16 20.80
C MET A 169 -5.24 -6.51 20.67
N GLY A 170 -5.60 -6.93 19.46
CA GLY A 170 -6.68 -7.89 19.22
C GLY A 170 -8.04 -7.18 19.29
N TYR A 171 -8.95 -7.48 18.37
CA TYR A 171 -10.26 -6.82 18.29
C TYR A 171 -11.12 -7.02 19.55
N GLU A 172 -11.13 -8.22 20.14
CA GLU A 172 -11.87 -8.49 21.38
C GLU A 172 -11.31 -7.66 22.54
N THR A 173 -10.00 -7.73 22.74
CA THR A 173 -9.30 -6.97 23.78
C THR A 173 -9.46 -5.47 23.60
N LEU A 174 -9.44 -4.95 22.35
CA LEU A 174 -9.71 -3.54 22.06
C LEU A 174 -11.10 -3.15 22.54
N CYS A 175 -12.13 -3.95 22.25
CA CYS A 175 -13.52 -3.66 22.63
C CYS A 175 -13.69 -3.59 24.16
N VAL A 176 -13.07 -4.51 24.90
CA VAL A 176 -13.13 -4.51 26.37
C VAL A 176 -12.31 -3.37 26.97
N THR A 177 -11.08 -3.15 26.48
CA THR A 177 -10.17 -2.12 27.00
C THR A 177 -10.69 -0.71 26.73
N LEU A 178 -11.45 -0.48 25.65
CA LEU A 178 -12.13 0.80 25.40
C LEU A 178 -13.07 1.20 26.55
N TYR A 179 -13.64 0.23 27.27
CA TYR A 179 -14.49 0.47 28.43
C TYR A 179 -13.68 0.49 29.74
N ASP A 180 -12.81 -0.50 29.95
CA ASP A 180 -12.10 -0.70 31.22
C ASP A 180 -10.92 0.26 31.43
N ASP A 181 -10.11 0.50 30.39
CA ASP A 181 -8.96 1.43 30.41
C ASP A 181 -8.84 2.22 29.10
N PRO A 182 -9.73 3.20 28.88
CA PRO A 182 -9.67 4.03 27.67
C PRO A 182 -8.38 4.86 27.57
N ALA A 183 -7.62 5.03 28.65
CA ALA A 183 -6.36 5.77 28.63
C ALA A 183 -5.26 4.98 27.90
N LEU A 184 -5.21 3.66 28.08
CA LEU A 184 -4.28 2.81 27.33
C LEU A 184 -4.59 2.85 25.83
N VAL A 185 -5.87 2.71 25.44
CA VAL A 185 -6.27 2.78 24.03
C VAL A 185 -5.91 4.13 23.42
N ALA A 186 -6.13 5.23 24.15
CA ALA A 186 -5.75 6.57 23.71
C ALA A 186 -4.24 6.69 23.49
N ALA A 187 -3.41 6.12 24.37
CA ALA A 187 -1.95 6.15 24.23
C ALA A 187 -1.46 5.36 23.00
N ILE A 188 -2.02 4.18 22.74
CA ILE A 188 -1.72 3.38 21.54
C ILE A 188 -2.13 4.15 20.28
N ARG A 189 -3.34 4.70 20.27
CA ARG A 189 -3.84 5.54 19.16
C ARG A 189 -2.90 6.71 18.90
N ASP A 190 -2.45 7.42 19.94
CA ASP A 190 -1.61 8.59 19.78
C ASP A 190 -0.24 8.24 19.18
N ARG A 191 0.33 7.07 19.52
CA ARG A 191 1.53 6.54 18.86
C ARG A 191 1.29 6.24 17.39
N VAL A 192 0.22 5.52 17.08
CA VAL A 192 -0.19 5.19 15.71
C VAL A 192 -0.42 6.45 14.87
N VAL A 193 -1.16 7.42 15.39
CA VAL A 193 -1.42 8.70 14.70
C VAL A 193 -0.13 9.48 14.47
N ALA A 194 0.82 9.46 15.42
CA ALA A 194 2.11 10.11 15.24
C ALA A 194 2.93 9.47 14.10
N LEU A 195 2.89 8.13 13.97
CA LEU A 195 3.52 7.41 12.86
C LEU A 195 2.87 7.77 11.51
N HIS A 196 1.53 7.74 11.42
CA HIS A 196 0.83 8.12 10.19
C HIS A 196 1.06 9.58 9.81
N ARG A 197 1.09 10.50 10.80
CA ARG A 197 1.43 11.90 10.53
C ARG A 197 2.82 12.01 9.93
N ARG A 198 3.80 11.30 10.49
CA ARG A 198 5.16 11.30 9.95
C ARG A 198 5.20 10.71 8.54
N ASN A 199 4.47 9.63 8.30
CA ASN A 199 4.33 9.03 6.97
C ASN A 199 3.81 10.06 5.96
N PHE A 200 2.72 10.76 6.27
CA PHE A 200 2.19 11.83 5.40
C PHE A 200 3.16 13.00 5.21
N GLU A 201 3.85 13.45 6.27
CA GLU A 201 4.87 14.50 6.16
C GLU A 201 6.02 14.13 5.21
N LEU A 202 6.36 12.84 5.12
CA LEU A 202 7.38 12.33 4.20
C LEU A 202 6.83 12.18 2.79
N LEU A 203 5.64 11.60 2.63
CA LEU A 203 4.97 11.45 1.34
C LEU A 203 4.78 12.79 0.62
N LEU A 204 4.32 13.82 1.35
CA LEU A 204 4.04 15.14 0.80
C LEU A 204 5.31 15.94 0.41
N GLN A 205 6.52 15.39 0.60
CA GLN A 205 7.75 15.97 0.07
C GLN A 205 7.96 15.65 -1.42
N PHE A 206 7.21 14.70 -1.97
CA PHE A 206 7.30 14.26 -3.36
C PHE A 206 6.21 14.94 -4.20
N PRO A 207 6.56 15.83 -5.16
CA PRO A 207 5.58 16.59 -5.94
C PRO A 207 4.62 15.75 -6.79
N ARG A 208 5.00 14.52 -7.13
CA ARG A 208 4.15 13.59 -7.89
C ARG A 208 3.13 12.84 -7.02
N VAL A 209 3.13 13.03 -5.70
CA VAL A 209 2.16 12.47 -4.73
C VAL A 209 0.95 13.40 -4.56
#